data_AF-F3MDI0-F1
#
_entry.id   AF-F3MDI0-F1
#
_cell.length_a   1.000
_cell.length_b   1.000
_cell.length_c   1.000
_cell.angle_alpha   90.00
_cell.angle_beta   90.00
_cell.angle_gamma   90.00
#
_symmetry.space_group_name_H-M   'P 1'
#
loop_
_entity.id
_entity.type
_entity.pdbx_description
1 polymer ?
#
loop_
_entity_poly.entity_id
_entity_poly.type
_entity_poly.pdbx_seq_one_letter_code
_entity_poly.pdbx_strand_id
1 'polypeptide(L)'
;MKRYALPLFILIMSLLYIFFIPSEPLLIKLLFKLIPMWLIILFAYRQFPPRATKVHYLLLSGLFFCMIGDGTLVWFVVGLTFFLIGHLFYTVGFLGQWRSSLPRLLSIVPIAAYSVWMGIQLVTSLDSNGEQALIFPVIAYIAVISTMLWTSVMTGNRLAMLGSLLFVISDSILSWNMFVSDILYSNVWIMTTYYAAQFLIARSISAFNWTKARSRGDSSLNASAIH
;
A
#
# COMPACT_ATOMS: atom_id res chain seq x y z
N MET A 1 -28.47 -0.99 0.59
CA MET A 1 -27.58 -0.10 1.38
C MET A 1 -26.95 0.93 0.44
N LYS A 2 -27.01 2.23 0.77
CA LYS A 2 -26.52 3.31 -0.11
C LYS A 2 -25.04 3.09 -0.47
N ARG A 3 -24.67 3.25 -1.75
CA ARG A 3 -23.33 3.00 -2.33
C ARG A 3 -22.17 3.66 -1.56
N TYR A 4 -22.46 4.69 -0.77
CA TYR A 4 -21.48 5.48 0.00
C TYR A 4 -21.41 5.15 1.50
N ALA A 5 -22.28 4.28 2.02
CA ALA A 5 -22.34 4.00 3.46
C ALA A 5 -21.03 3.38 4.00
N LEU A 6 -20.43 2.44 3.25
CA LEU A 6 -19.20 1.77 3.69
C LEU A 6 -17.97 2.69 3.65
N PRO A 7 -17.69 3.45 2.56
CA PRO A 7 -16.63 4.47 2.58
C PRO A 7 -16.77 5.51 3.70
N LEU A 8 -17.99 5.96 3.98
CA LEU A 8 -18.24 6.89 5.08
C LEU A 8 -17.93 6.23 6.44
N PHE A 9 -18.32 4.97 6.62
CA PHE A 9 -18.03 4.25 7.86
C PHE A 9 -16.53 4.00 8.05
N ILE A 10 -15.79 3.68 6.98
CA ILE A 10 -14.31 3.62 7.01
C ILE A 10 -13.74 4.96 7.49
N LEU A 11 -14.16 6.07 6.88
CA LEU A 11 -13.69 7.41 7.26
C LEU A 11 -13.97 7.72 8.73
N ILE A 12 -15.19 7.46 9.21
CA ILE A 12 -15.56 7.71 10.61
C ILE A 12 -14.70 6.87 11.56
N MET A 13 -14.52 5.57 11.28
CA MET A 13 -13.71 4.70 12.13
C MET A 13 -12.22 5.08 12.09
N SER A 14 -11.69 5.49 10.93
CA SER A 14 -10.33 6.00 10.82
C SER A 14 -10.13 7.28 11.64
N LEU A 15 -11.03 8.25 11.54
CA LEU A 15 -10.96 9.50 12.32
C LEU A 15 -11.11 9.23 13.82
N LEU A 16 -12.00 8.30 14.20
CA LEU A 16 -12.18 7.88 15.58
C LEU A 16 -10.86 7.31 16.14
N TYR A 17 -10.22 6.39 15.42
CA TYR A 17 -8.93 5.86 15.84
C TYR A 17 -7.84 6.94 15.94
N ILE A 18 -7.69 7.80 14.92
CA ILE A 18 -6.61 8.79 14.85
C ILE A 18 -6.69 9.84 15.96
N PHE A 19 -7.90 10.32 16.29
CA PHE A 19 -8.05 11.49 17.15
C PHE A 19 -8.57 11.17 18.56
N PHE A 20 -9.24 10.04 18.75
CA PHE A 20 -9.99 9.77 20.00
C PHE A 20 -9.52 8.52 20.75
N ILE A 21 -8.81 7.60 20.11
CA ILE A 21 -8.40 6.35 20.78
C ILE A 21 -7.08 6.56 21.53
N PRO A 22 -7.06 6.32 22.85
CA PRO A 22 -5.85 6.50 23.66
C PRO A 22 -4.79 5.44 23.35
N SER A 23 -3.55 5.75 23.71
CA SER A 23 -2.42 4.82 23.55
C SER A 23 -2.53 3.58 24.43
N GLU A 24 -3.19 3.69 25.59
CA GLU A 24 -3.41 2.60 26.53
C GLU A 24 -4.90 2.48 26.87
N PRO A 25 -5.41 1.24 27.08
CA PRO A 25 -4.70 -0.03 27.03
C PRO A 25 -4.38 -0.47 25.58
N LEU A 26 -3.21 -1.09 25.38
CA LEU A 26 -2.73 -1.55 24.06
C LEU A 26 -3.78 -2.36 23.28
N LEU A 27 -4.53 -3.25 23.93
CA LEU A 27 -5.55 -4.06 23.27
C LEU A 27 -6.64 -3.19 22.61
N ILE A 28 -7.11 -2.14 23.30
CA ILE A 28 -8.12 -1.22 22.76
C ILE A 28 -7.53 -0.46 21.56
N LYS A 29 -6.31 0.05 21.69
CA LYS A 29 -5.60 0.72 20.59
C LYS A 29 -5.52 -0.18 19.36
N LEU A 30 -5.07 -1.43 19.51
CA LEU A 30 -4.95 -2.37 18.40
C LEU A 30 -6.30 -2.72 17.79
N LEU A 31 -7.33 -2.98 18.60
CA LEU A 31 -8.67 -3.27 18.09
C LEU A 31 -9.17 -2.13 17.20
N PHE A 32 -9.13 -0.89 17.69
CA PHE A 32 -9.58 0.26 16.92
C PHE A 32 -8.68 0.60 15.74
N LYS A 33 -7.38 0.28 15.79
CA LYS A 33 -6.47 0.38 14.64
C LYS A 33 -6.85 -0.58 13.51
N LEU A 34 -7.31 -1.78 13.86
CA LEU A 34 -7.62 -2.84 12.89
C LEU A 34 -9.04 -2.73 12.31
N ILE A 35 -9.99 -2.08 12.99
CA ILE A 35 -11.36 -1.91 12.48
C ILE A 35 -11.38 -1.23 11.09
N PRO A 36 -10.71 -0.08 10.85
CA PRO A 36 -10.67 0.52 9.52
C PRO A 36 -10.10 -0.43 8.46
N MET A 37 -9.08 -1.22 8.78
CA MET A 37 -8.48 -2.18 7.86
C MET A 37 -9.43 -3.31 7.48
N TRP A 38 -10.14 -3.89 8.46
CA TRP A 38 -11.20 -4.86 8.19
C TRP A 38 -12.28 -4.30 7.27
N LEU A 39 -12.69 -3.05 7.48
CA LEU A 39 -13.68 -2.38 6.64
C LEU A 39 -13.15 -2.09 5.23
N ILE A 40 -11.88 -1.72 5.08
CA ILE A 40 -11.23 -1.54 3.78
C ILE A 40 -11.12 -2.87 3.02
N ILE A 41 -10.79 -3.97 3.69
CA ILE A 41 -10.77 -5.32 3.10
C ILE A 41 -12.18 -5.73 2.63
N LEU A 42 -13.21 -5.49 3.46
CA LEU A 42 -14.59 -5.74 3.07
C LEU A 42 -15.00 -4.88 1.86
N PHE A 43 -14.57 -3.62 1.83
CA PHE A 43 -14.82 -2.71 0.72
C PHE A 43 -14.11 -3.15 -0.57
N ALA A 44 -12.87 -3.62 -0.47
CA ALA A 44 -12.11 -4.20 -1.56
C ALA A 44 -12.82 -5.44 -2.14
N TYR A 45 -13.22 -6.36 -1.27
CA TYR A 45 -13.92 -7.59 -1.68
C TYR A 45 -15.26 -7.29 -2.38
N ARG A 46 -16.04 -6.33 -1.88
CA ARG A 46 -17.31 -5.91 -2.51
C ARG A 46 -17.14 -5.23 -3.87
N GLN A 47 -15.92 -4.83 -4.23
CA GLN A 47 -15.61 -4.28 -5.55
C GLN A 47 -15.16 -5.35 -6.54
N PHE A 48 -15.12 -6.62 -6.14
CA PHE A 48 -14.77 -7.68 -7.05
C PHE A 48 -15.79 -7.74 -8.20
N PRO A 49 -15.30 -7.90 -9.44
CA PRO A 49 -16.17 -8.14 -10.60
C PRO A 49 -16.81 -9.53 -10.50
N PRO A 50 -17.85 -9.81 -11.32
CA PRO A 50 -18.40 -11.16 -11.45
C PRO A 50 -17.35 -12.23 -11.82
N ARG A 51 -16.30 -11.83 -12.56
CA ARG A 51 -15.18 -12.71 -12.94
C ARG A 51 -13.86 -12.19 -12.36
N ALA A 52 -13.66 -12.41 -11.07
CA ALA A 52 -12.43 -12.02 -10.38
C ALA A 52 -11.21 -12.75 -10.99
N THR A 53 -10.11 -12.01 -11.14
CA THR A 53 -8.84 -12.53 -11.67
C THR A 53 -7.75 -12.49 -10.58
N LYS A 54 -6.58 -13.07 -10.85
CA LYS A 54 -5.45 -13.15 -9.90
C LYS A 54 -5.12 -11.81 -9.23
N VAL A 55 -5.14 -10.68 -9.95
CA VAL A 55 -4.84 -9.36 -9.36
C VAL A 55 -5.78 -8.99 -8.21
N HIS A 56 -7.05 -9.38 -8.27
CA HIS A 56 -8.04 -9.06 -7.23
C HIS A 56 -7.67 -9.74 -5.91
N TYR A 57 -7.34 -11.03 -5.98
CA TYR A 57 -6.91 -11.81 -4.83
C TYR A 57 -5.55 -11.36 -4.31
N LEU A 58 -4.60 -11.03 -5.19
CA LEU A 58 -3.30 -10.49 -4.78
C LEU A 58 -3.45 -9.17 -4.01
N LEU A 59 -4.25 -8.22 -4.52
CA LEU A 59 -4.49 -6.96 -3.81
C LEU A 59 -5.26 -7.16 -2.50
N LEU A 60 -6.22 -8.09 -2.45
CA LEU A 60 -6.92 -8.42 -1.20
C LEU A 60 -5.98 -9.06 -0.17
N SER A 61 -5.08 -9.96 -0.59
CA SER A 61 -4.04 -10.54 0.26
C SER A 61 -3.08 -9.47 0.77
N GLY A 62 -2.66 -8.53 -0.09
CA GLY A 62 -1.81 -7.42 0.33
C GLY A 62 -2.44 -6.59 1.45
N LEU A 63 -3.73 -6.26 1.33
CA LEU A 63 -4.49 -5.55 2.37
C LEU A 63 -4.54 -6.35 3.69
N PHE A 64 -4.79 -7.65 3.58
CA PHE A 64 -4.85 -8.55 4.74
C PHE A 64 -3.49 -8.65 5.46
N PHE A 65 -2.39 -8.79 4.72
CA PHE A 65 -1.05 -8.84 5.30
C PHE A 65 -0.64 -7.52 5.94
N CYS A 66 -0.99 -6.38 5.36
CA CYS A 66 -0.78 -5.08 6.01
C CYS A 66 -1.58 -4.95 7.31
N MET A 67 -2.82 -5.46 7.36
CA MET A 67 -3.61 -5.50 8.58
C MET A 67 -2.95 -6.36 9.68
N ILE A 68 -2.35 -7.50 9.33
CA ILE A 68 -1.56 -8.29 10.29
C ILE A 68 -0.31 -7.49 10.73
N GLY A 69 0.35 -6.83 9.78
CA GLY A 69 1.45 -5.91 10.06
C GLY A 69 1.07 -4.86 11.11
N ASP A 70 -0.11 -4.24 10.98
CA ASP A 70 -0.62 -3.27 11.94
C ASP A 70 -0.77 -3.81 13.36
N GLY A 71 -1.25 -5.05 13.48
CA GLY A 71 -1.46 -5.72 14.76
C GLY A 71 -0.18 -6.22 15.41
N THR A 72 0.87 -6.44 14.62
CA THR A 72 2.15 -7.02 15.07
C THR A 72 3.30 -6.03 15.08
N LEU A 73 3.09 -4.78 14.65
CA LEU A 73 4.11 -3.72 14.62
C LEU A 73 4.72 -3.38 15.99
N VAL A 74 4.05 -3.76 17.08
CA VAL A 74 4.63 -3.72 18.44
C VAL A 74 5.93 -4.52 18.55
N TRP A 75 6.07 -5.57 17.74
CA TRP A 75 7.32 -6.26 17.48
C TRP A 75 7.82 -5.83 16.11
N PHE A 76 8.58 -4.73 16.05
CA PHE A 76 8.90 -4.01 14.82
C PHE A 76 9.25 -4.93 13.63
N VAL A 77 10.20 -5.86 13.81
CA VAL A 77 10.65 -6.78 12.75
C VAL A 77 9.52 -7.69 12.25
N VAL A 78 8.65 -8.16 13.15
CA VAL A 78 7.50 -9.02 12.80
C VAL A 78 6.48 -8.22 11.99
N GLY A 79 6.10 -7.03 12.46
CA GLY A 79 5.19 -6.15 11.73
C GLY A 79 5.74 -5.74 10.36
N LEU A 80 7.02 -5.33 10.32
CA LEU A 80 7.76 -4.98 9.10
C LEU A 80 7.74 -6.14 8.09
N THR A 81 7.94 -7.37 8.55
CA THR A 81 7.90 -8.56 7.69
C THR A 81 6.53 -8.74 7.04
N PHE A 82 5.44 -8.57 7.80
CA PHE A 82 4.09 -8.68 7.24
C PHE A 82 3.75 -7.55 6.27
N PHE A 83 4.18 -6.31 6.55
CA PHE A 83 4.06 -5.21 5.58
C PHE A 83 4.85 -5.50 4.30
N LEU A 84 6.09 -6.00 4.41
CA LEU A 84 6.91 -6.39 3.27
C LEU A 84 6.22 -7.47 2.42
N ILE A 85 5.64 -8.49 3.05
CA ILE A 85 4.84 -9.52 2.34
C ILE A 85 3.64 -8.87 1.64
N GLY A 86 2.94 -7.95 2.31
CA GLY A 86 1.84 -7.19 1.72
C GLY A 86 2.26 -6.40 0.46
N HIS A 87 3.40 -5.73 0.52
CA HIS A 87 3.99 -5.01 -0.61
C HIS A 87 4.40 -5.92 -1.76
N LEU A 88 4.89 -7.13 -1.49
CA LEU A 88 5.16 -8.13 -2.53
C LEU A 88 3.87 -8.56 -3.23
N PHE A 89 2.79 -8.80 -2.49
CA PHE A 89 1.48 -9.10 -3.08
C PHE A 89 0.98 -7.97 -3.99
N TYR A 90 1.08 -6.71 -3.54
CA TYR A 90 0.76 -5.56 -4.36
C TYR A 90 1.63 -5.46 -5.61
N THR A 91 2.94 -5.62 -5.46
CA THR A 91 3.91 -5.60 -6.57
C THR A 91 3.56 -6.63 -7.63
N VAL A 92 3.35 -7.89 -7.25
CA VAL A 92 2.97 -8.96 -8.19
C VAL A 92 1.61 -8.67 -8.84
N GLY A 93 0.66 -8.12 -8.08
CA GLY A 93 -0.63 -7.69 -8.60
C GLY A 93 -0.50 -6.61 -9.68
N PHE A 94 0.32 -5.58 -9.43
CA PHE A 94 0.56 -4.48 -10.35
C PHE A 94 1.38 -4.90 -11.57
N LEU A 95 2.38 -5.78 -11.41
CA LEU A 95 3.12 -6.38 -12.53
C LEU A 95 2.18 -7.13 -13.49
N GLY A 96 1.18 -7.85 -12.95
CA GLY A 96 0.15 -8.50 -13.77
C GLY A 96 -0.77 -7.52 -14.53
N GLN A 97 -0.69 -6.22 -14.25
CA GLN A 97 -1.43 -5.14 -14.90
C GLN A 97 -0.51 -4.13 -15.60
N TRP A 98 0.74 -4.50 -15.85
CA TRP A 98 1.75 -3.64 -16.45
C TRP A 98 1.32 -3.12 -17.82
N ARG A 99 1.52 -1.83 -18.06
CA ARG A 99 1.31 -1.17 -19.35
C ARG A 99 2.55 -0.37 -19.72
N SER A 100 3.34 -0.86 -20.67
CA SER A 100 4.58 -0.20 -21.10
C SER A 100 4.33 1.23 -21.57
N SER A 101 5.16 2.16 -21.09
CA SER A 101 5.09 3.59 -21.40
C SER A 101 6.40 4.21 -20.95
N LEU A 102 7.17 4.78 -21.89
CA LEU A 102 8.49 5.34 -21.57
C LEU A 102 8.44 6.42 -20.48
N PRO A 103 7.52 7.41 -20.52
CA PRO A 103 7.41 8.40 -19.44
C PRO A 103 7.16 7.78 -18.06
N ARG A 104 6.32 6.72 -17.99
CA ARG A 104 6.05 6.01 -16.73
C ARG A 104 7.22 5.14 -16.31
N LEU A 105 7.95 4.55 -17.26
CA LEU A 105 9.15 3.77 -16.96
C LEU A 105 10.22 4.67 -16.29
N LEU A 106 10.41 5.88 -16.82
CA LEU A 106 11.34 6.88 -16.29
C LEU A 106 10.98 7.37 -14.88
N SER A 107 9.78 7.09 -14.36
CA SER A 107 9.45 7.36 -12.96
C SER A 107 10.33 6.58 -11.97
N ILE A 108 11.01 5.51 -12.42
CA ILE A 108 12.01 4.82 -11.60
C ILE A 108 13.14 5.75 -11.15
N VAL A 109 13.50 6.76 -11.95
CA VAL A 109 14.62 7.67 -11.65
C VAL A 109 14.35 8.48 -10.37
N PRO A 110 13.26 9.28 -10.27
CA PRO A 110 12.97 9.99 -9.03
C PRO A 110 12.66 9.05 -7.86
N ILE A 111 12.02 7.89 -8.10
CA ILE A 111 11.74 6.91 -7.04
C ILE A 111 13.04 6.34 -6.47
N ALA A 112 13.99 5.93 -7.33
CA ALA A 112 15.28 5.39 -6.91
C ALA A 112 16.13 6.45 -6.22
N ALA A 113 16.16 7.68 -6.75
CA ALA A 113 16.88 8.79 -6.10
C ALA A 113 16.36 9.05 -4.68
N TYR A 114 15.03 9.10 -4.50
CA TYR A 114 14.43 9.23 -3.18
C TYR A 114 14.75 8.03 -2.27
N SER A 115 14.67 6.81 -2.80
CA SER A 115 14.94 5.58 -2.03
C SER A 115 16.37 5.50 -1.55
N VAL A 116 17.34 5.89 -2.38
CA VAL A 116 18.76 5.95 -2.02
C VAL A 116 18.99 7.01 -0.96
N TRP A 117 18.43 8.21 -1.13
CA TRP A 117 18.54 9.27 -0.13
C TRP A 117 17.98 8.81 1.22
N MET A 118 16.76 8.26 1.24
CA MET A 118 16.13 7.77 2.46
C MET A 118 16.92 6.61 3.08
N GLY A 119 17.41 5.68 2.26
CA GLY A 119 18.27 4.58 2.70
C GLY A 119 19.54 5.07 3.37
N ILE A 120 20.22 6.07 2.81
CA ILE A 120 21.44 6.65 3.42
C ILE A 120 21.13 7.24 4.79
N GLN A 121 20.03 8.00 4.94
CA GLN A 121 19.65 8.60 6.23
C GLN A 121 19.38 7.53 7.29
N LEU A 122 18.59 6.50 6.94
CA LEU A 122 18.25 5.43 7.89
C LEU A 122 19.46 4.58 8.25
N VAL A 123 20.28 4.19 7.27
CA VAL A 123 21.48 3.36 7.53
C VAL A 123 22.49 4.11 8.39
N THR A 124 22.74 5.39 8.09
CA THR A 124 23.66 6.22 8.89
C THR A 124 23.17 6.32 10.33
N SER A 125 21.87 6.56 10.52
CA SER A 125 21.30 6.68 11.86
C SER A 125 21.35 5.35 12.63
N LEU A 126 20.94 4.24 12.00
CA LEU A 126 20.97 2.90 12.58
C LEU A 126 22.40 2.48 12.99
N ASP A 127 23.39 2.76 12.15
CA ASP A 127 24.79 2.43 12.47
C ASP A 127 25.30 3.27 13.64
N SER A 128 25.01 4.58 13.65
CA SER A 128 25.39 5.47 14.77
C SER A 128 24.74 5.10 16.10
N ASN A 129 23.55 4.50 16.07
CA ASN A 129 22.80 4.05 17.24
C ASN A 129 23.12 2.60 17.65
N GLY A 130 24.02 1.91 16.94
CA GLY A 130 24.39 0.52 17.23
C GLY A 130 23.33 -0.52 16.84
N GLU A 131 22.35 -0.16 16.01
CA GLU A 131 21.23 -1.01 15.58
C GLU A 131 21.51 -1.73 14.25
N GLN A 132 22.75 -2.19 14.06
CA GLN A 132 23.24 -2.76 12.80
C GLN A 132 22.42 -3.95 12.29
N ALA A 133 21.80 -4.71 13.20
CA ALA A 133 20.92 -5.83 12.86
C ALA A 133 19.67 -5.41 12.05
N LEU A 134 19.25 -4.15 12.14
CA LEU A 134 18.08 -3.60 11.43
C LEU A 134 18.41 -3.05 10.03
N ILE A 135 19.69 -2.85 9.71
CA ILE A 135 20.13 -2.27 8.43
C ILE A 135 19.61 -3.09 7.25
N PHE A 136 19.85 -4.42 7.27
CA PHE A 136 19.41 -5.29 6.18
C PHE A 136 17.87 -5.34 6.04
N PRO A 137 17.09 -5.58 7.11
CA PRO A 137 15.62 -5.49 7.06
C PRO A 137 15.10 -4.17 6.48
N VAL A 138 15.68 -3.03 6.88
CA VAL A 138 15.25 -1.71 6.43
C VAL A 138 15.59 -1.48 4.96
N ILE A 139 16.79 -1.82 4.50
CA ILE A 139 17.16 -1.69 3.07
C ILE A 139 16.26 -2.58 2.20
N ALA A 140 16.04 -3.84 2.62
CA ALA A 140 15.16 -4.76 1.90
C ALA A 140 13.73 -4.20 1.81
N TYR A 141 13.24 -3.61 2.89
CA TYR A 141 11.93 -2.97 2.93
C TYR A 141 11.81 -1.79 1.95
N ILE A 142 12.77 -0.87 1.98
CA ILE A 142 12.82 0.30 1.08
C ILE A 142 12.82 -0.18 -0.38
N ALA A 143 13.63 -1.18 -0.72
CA ALA A 143 13.69 -1.72 -2.07
C ALA A 143 12.32 -2.27 -2.52
N VAL A 144 11.63 -3.01 -1.65
CA VAL A 144 10.33 -3.62 -1.96
C VAL A 144 9.22 -2.56 -2.10
N ILE A 145 9.10 -1.62 -1.14
CA ILE A 145 8.05 -0.59 -1.18
C ILE A 145 8.24 0.39 -2.36
N SER A 146 9.50 0.71 -2.71
CA SER A 146 9.80 1.53 -3.88
C SER A 146 9.50 0.79 -5.18
N THR A 147 9.76 -0.51 -5.24
CA THR A 147 9.38 -1.37 -6.37
C THR A 147 7.85 -1.45 -6.50
N MET A 148 7.12 -1.55 -5.40
CA MET A 148 5.65 -1.49 -5.38
C MET A 148 5.15 -0.16 -5.95
N LEU A 149 5.72 0.98 -5.52
CA LEU A 149 5.37 2.28 -6.06
C LEU A 149 5.61 2.33 -7.57
N TRP A 150 6.80 1.95 -8.03
CA TRP A 150 7.13 1.97 -9.45
C TRP A 150 6.20 1.08 -10.30
N THR A 151 5.96 -0.17 -9.85
CA THR A 151 5.06 -1.09 -10.56
C THR A 151 3.62 -0.56 -10.57
N SER A 152 3.16 0.10 -9.51
CA SER A 152 1.86 0.76 -9.49
C SER A 152 1.75 1.88 -10.53
N VAL A 153 2.82 2.65 -10.74
CA VAL A 153 2.91 3.67 -11.82
C VAL A 153 2.76 3.02 -13.18
N MET A 154 3.41 1.89 -13.40
CA MET A 154 3.35 1.14 -14.66
C MET A 154 1.97 0.56 -14.98
N THR A 155 1.05 0.47 -14.01
CA THR A 155 -0.36 0.11 -14.30
C THR A 155 -1.12 1.23 -15.02
N GLY A 156 -0.74 2.49 -14.79
CA GLY A 156 -1.46 3.68 -15.29
C GLY A 156 -2.78 3.96 -14.55
N ASN A 157 -3.07 3.19 -13.48
CA ASN A 157 -4.23 3.39 -12.63
C ASN A 157 -3.91 4.46 -11.57
N ARG A 158 -4.51 5.64 -11.71
CA ARG A 158 -4.30 6.79 -10.81
C ARG A 158 -4.53 6.45 -9.33
N LEU A 159 -5.50 5.59 -9.02
CA LEU A 159 -5.79 5.21 -7.64
C LEU A 159 -4.70 4.30 -7.07
N ALA A 160 -4.20 3.34 -7.85
CA ALA A 160 -3.10 2.49 -7.42
C ALA A 160 -1.81 3.32 -7.22
N MET A 161 -1.53 4.26 -8.14
CA MET A 161 -0.38 5.16 -8.03
C MET A 161 -0.43 6.05 -6.78
N LEU A 162 -1.55 6.74 -6.58
CA LEU A 162 -1.72 7.62 -5.42
C LEU A 162 -1.74 6.82 -4.12
N GLY A 163 -2.35 5.64 -4.13
CA GLY A 163 -2.36 4.73 -2.98
C GLY A 163 -0.94 4.30 -2.58
N SER A 164 -0.15 3.79 -3.53
CA SER A 164 1.23 3.40 -3.27
C SER A 164 2.12 4.57 -2.87
N LEU A 165 1.90 5.76 -3.44
CA LEU A 165 2.65 6.96 -3.07
C LEU A 165 2.37 7.37 -1.62
N LEU A 166 1.10 7.39 -1.21
CA LEU A 166 0.72 7.66 0.18
C LEU A 166 1.27 6.60 1.13
N PHE A 167 1.40 5.34 0.69
CA PHE A 167 2.02 4.29 1.47
C PHE A 167 3.51 4.58 1.71
N VAL A 168 4.25 4.92 0.65
CA VAL A 168 5.66 5.33 0.78
C VAL A 168 5.78 6.53 1.71
N ILE A 169 4.89 7.53 1.61
CA ILE A 169 4.90 8.69 2.53
C ILE A 169 4.65 8.26 3.98
N SER A 170 3.66 7.42 4.24
CA SER A 170 3.37 6.87 5.58
C SER A 170 4.60 6.22 6.19
N ASP A 171 5.25 5.35 5.43
CA ASP A 171 6.36 4.54 5.93
C ASP A 171 7.66 5.33 6.04
N SER A 172 7.85 6.35 5.21
CA SER A 172 8.92 7.31 5.38
C SER A 172 8.76 8.10 6.68
N ILE A 173 7.55 8.53 7.02
CA ILE A 173 7.28 9.22 8.30
C ILE A 173 7.50 8.26 9.48
N LEU A 174 7.01 7.02 9.37
CA LEU A 174 7.19 5.99 10.39
C LEU A 174 8.67 5.70 10.65
N SER A 175 9.43 5.37 9.60
CA SER A 175 10.86 5.04 9.72
C SER A 175 11.70 6.23 10.16
N TRP A 176 11.40 7.45 9.70
CA TRP A 176 12.07 8.66 10.17
C TRP A 176 11.84 8.88 11.67
N ASN A 177 10.58 8.78 12.13
CA ASN A 177 10.24 8.92 13.54
C ASN A 177 10.88 7.82 14.41
N MET A 178 11.07 6.62 13.88
CA MET A 178 11.65 5.51 14.65
C MET A 178 13.16 5.58 14.74
N PHE A 179 13.83 5.97 13.65
CA PHE A 179 15.27 5.76 13.53
C PHE A 179 16.09 7.04 13.40
N VAL A 180 15.49 8.17 13.00
CA VAL A 180 16.24 9.41 12.73
C VAL A 180 15.96 10.48 13.78
N SER A 181 14.71 10.92 13.89
CA SER A 181 14.31 11.92 14.88
C SER A 181 12.80 11.92 15.09
N ASP A 182 12.36 12.31 16.29
CA ASP A 182 10.94 12.45 16.60
C ASP A 182 10.23 13.42 15.66
N ILE A 183 9.03 13.04 15.22
CA ILE A 183 8.13 13.88 14.43
C ILE A 183 6.91 14.21 15.29
N LEU A 184 6.64 15.50 15.46
CA LEU A 184 5.48 15.96 16.20
C LEU A 184 4.18 15.47 15.53
N TYR A 185 3.30 14.86 16.32
CA TYR A 185 2.07 14.23 15.85
C TYR A 185 2.28 13.14 14.78
N SER A 186 3.42 12.43 14.79
CA SER A 186 3.76 11.39 13.82
C SER A 186 2.63 10.38 13.59
N ASN A 187 1.96 9.91 14.65
CA ASN A 187 0.86 8.96 14.54
C ASN A 187 -0.28 9.48 13.64
N VAL A 188 -0.63 10.76 13.73
CA VAL A 188 -1.69 11.36 12.91
C VAL A 188 -1.30 11.33 11.43
N TRP A 189 -0.07 11.73 11.12
CA TRP A 189 0.42 11.76 9.75
C TRP A 189 0.56 10.37 9.13
N ILE A 190 1.16 9.44 9.88
CA ILE A 190 1.32 8.04 9.48
C ILE A 190 -0.05 7.44 9.20
N MET A 191 -0.97 7.49 10.15
CA MET A 191 -2.25 6.78 10.03
C MET A 191 -3.19 7.42 9.01
N THR A 192 -3.15 8.74 8.84
CA THR A 192 -3.92 9.43 7.80
C THR A 192 -3.45 9.01 6.40
N THR A 193 -2.15 9.08 6.16
CA THR A 193 -1.57 8.70 4.85
C THR A 193 -1.72 7.21 4.60
N TYR A 194 -1.55 6.37 5.63
CA TYR A 194 -1.73 4.92 5.58
C TYR A 194 -3.16 4.50 5.23
N TYR A 195 -4.18 4.95 5.97
CA TYR A 195 -5.56 4.55 5.66
C TYR A 195 -6.03 5.08 4.31
N ALA A 196 -5.59 6.28 3.92
CA ALA A 196 -5.82 6.79 2.57
C ALA A 196 -5.14 5.92 1.50
N ALA A 197 -3.90 5.49 1.73
CA ALA A 197 -3.17 4.57 0.85
C ALA A 197 -3.94 3.27 0.63
N GLN A 198 -4.30 2.59 1.72
CA GLN A 198 -5.01 1.30 1.69
C GLN A 198 -6.38 1.42 1.04
N PHE A 199 -7.13 2.50 1.34
CA PHE A 199 -8.42 2.75 0.72
C PHE A 199 -8.32 3.00 -0.79
N LEU A 200 -7.31 3.76 -1.24
CA LEU A 200 -7.08 4.01 -2.67
C LEU A 200 -6.67 2.74 -3.42
N ILE A 201 -5.80 1.91 -2.82
CA ILE A 201 -5.44 0.60 -3.37
C ILE A 201 -6.69 -0.29 -3.45
N ALA A 202 -7.50 -0.38 -2.39
CA ALA A 202 -8.76 -1.12 -2.39
C ALA A 202 -9.73 -0.63 -3.48
N ARG A 203 -9.84 0.68 -3.68
CA ARG A 203 -10.68 1.27 -4.74
C ARG A 203 -10.14 1.01 -6.15
N SER A 204 -8.84 0.86 -6.30
CA SER A 204 -8.20 0.58 -7.60
C SER A 204 -8.60 -0.78 -8.18
N ILE A 205 -9.02 -1.74 -7.35
CA ILE A 205 -9.37 -3.12 -7.70
C ILE A 205 -10.42 -3.18 -8.83
N SER A 206 -11.48 -2.38 -8.72
CA SER A 206 -12.58 -2.41 -9.70
C SER A 206 -12.14 -2.04 -11.13
N ALA A 207 -11.06 -1.25 -11.27
CA ALA A 207 -10.57 -0.79 -12.56
C ALA A 207 -9.73 -1.83 -13.33
N PHE A 208 -9.21 -2.87 -12.66
CA PHE A 208 -8.32 -3.85 -13.30
C PHE A 208 -9.03 -4.91 -14.16
N ASN A 209 -10.36 -4.84 -14.28
CA ASN A 209 -11.15 -5.71 -15.17
C ASN A 209 -11.31 -5.19 -16.58
N TRP A 210 -11.32 -3.87 -16.74
CA TRP A 210 -11.74 -3.24 -17.98
C TRP A 210 -10.69 -3.40 -19.09
N THR A 211 -9.42 -3.57 -18.73
CA THR A 211 -8.33 -3.64 -19.70
C THR A 211 -8.29 -4.92 -20.52
N LYS A 212 -8.58 -6.07 -19.90
CA LYS A 212 -8.48 -7.38 -20.58
C LYS A 212 -9.67 -7.66 -21.49
N ALA A 213 -10.83 -7.06 -21.20
CA ALA A 213 -12.01 -7.13 -22.06
C ALA A 213 -11.81 -6.29 -23.34
N ARG A 214 -11.23 -5.09 -23.21
CA ARG A 214 -10.98 -4.20 -24.36
C ARG A 214 -9.90 -4.74 -25.31
N SER A 215 -8.85 -5.36 -24.79
CA SER A 215 -7.82 -6.01 -25.63
C SER A 215 -8.34 -7.27 -26.35
N ARG A 216 -9.32 -7.98 -25.79
CA ARG A 216 -9.97 -9.13 -26.46
C ARG A 216 -11.02 -8.69 -27.50
N GLY A 217 -11.74 -7.61 -27.24
CA GLY A 217 -12.73 -7.04 -28.18
C GLY A 217 -12.10 -6.55 -29.49
N ASP A 218 -10.96 -5.86 -29.43
CA ASP A 218 -10.22 -5.44 -30.64
C ASP A 218 -9.68 -6.64 -31.44
N SER A 219 -9.22 -7.70 -30.77
CA SER A 219 -8.74 -8.90 -31.46
C SER A 219 -9.85 -9.70 -32.16
N SER A 220 -11.07 -9.71 -31.61
CA SER A 220 -12.21 -10.40 -32.25
C SER A 220 -12.78 -9.65 -33.46
N LEU A 221 -12.74 -8.32 -33.45
CA LEU A 221 -13.19 -7.50 -34.59
C LEU A 221 -12.21 -7.57 -35.77
N ASN A 222 -10.90 -7.68 -35.51
CA ASN A 222 -9.90 -7.89 -36.55
C ASN A 222 -9.92 -9.30 -37.16
N ALA A 223 -10.39 -10.32 -36.42
CA ALA A 223 -10.49 -11.68 -36.93
C ALA A 223 -11.73 -11.90 -37.83
N SER A 224 -12.82 -11.16 -37.60
CA SER A 224 -14.03 -11.23 -38.43
C SER A 224 -13.97 -10.44 -39.74
N ALA A 225 -12.90 -9.66 -39.96
CA ALA A 225 -12.73 -8.84 -41.17
C ALA A 225 -11.85 -9.52 -42.24
N ILE A 226 -11.47 -10.80 -42.05
CA ILE A 226 -10.58 -11.57 -42.94
C ILE A 226 -11.33 -12.74 -43.64
N HIS A 227 -12.65 -12.79 -43.57
CA HIS A 227 -13.49 -13.73 -44.33
C HIS A 227 -14.55 -12.97 -45.13
#